data_AF-A0A959VBI6-F1
#
_entry.id   AF-A0A959VBI6-F1
#
_cell.length_a   1.000
_cell.length_b   1.000
_cell.length_c   1.000
_cell.angle_alpha   90.00
_cell.angle_beta   90.00
_cell.angle_gamma   90.00
#
_symmetry.space_group_name_H-M   'P 1'
#
loop_
_entity.id
_entity.type
_entity.pdbx_description
1 polymer ?
#
loop_
_entity_poly.entity_id
_entity_poly.type
_entity_poly.pdbx_seq_one_letter_code
_entity_poly.pdbx_strand_id
1 'polypeptide(L)' 'MKSFFIATFLLFSVSIFAQTTLDTALNFSVKDTYGNNIILYDLLDEGKIVVVDFFSVA' A
#
# COMPACT_ATOMS: atom_id res chain seq x y z
N MET A 1 -7.91 -18.40 33.53
CA MET A 1 -6.92 -17.31 33.31
C MET A 1 -5.87 -17.65 32.26
N LYS A 2 -5.30 -18.87 32.23
CA LYS A 2 -4.28 -19.27 31.24
C LYS A 2 -4.79 -19.26 29.77
N SER A 3 -6.05 -19.62 29.55
CA SER A 3 -6.69 -19.58 28.21
C SER A 3 -6.86 -18.16 27.64
N PHE A 4 -7.03 -17.15 28.50
CA PHE A 4 -7.13 -15.75 28.07
C PHE A 4 -5.79 -15.23 27.55
N PHE A 5 -4.69 -15.59 28.20
CA PHE A 5 -3.34 -15.24 27.74
C PHE A 5 -2.98 -15.89 26.39
N ILE A 6 -3.42 -17.13 26.16
CA ILE A 6 -3.21 -17.82 24.88
C ILE A 6 -3.99 -17.15 23.75
N ALA A 7 -5.24 -16.74 24.02
CA ALA A 7 -6.06 -16.01 23.04
C ALA A 7 -5.46 -14.64 22.69
N THR A 8 -4.92 -13.92 23.67
CA THR A 8 -4.25 -12.63 23.44
C THR A 8 -2.96 -12.77 22.64
N PHE A 9 -2.17 -13.82 22.86
CA PHE A 9 -0.93 -14.06 22.10
C PHE A 9 -1.20 -14.38 20.61
N LEU A 10 -2.32 -15.04 20.32
CA LEU A 10 -2.75 -15.35 18.95
C LEU A 10 -3.21 -14.13 18.15
N LEU A 11 -3.53 -13.00 18.79
CA LEU A 11 -3.95 -11.77 18.10
C LEU A 11 -2.77 -10.91 17.62
N PHE A 12 -1.55 -11.18 18.08
CA PHE A 12 -0.33 -10.45 17.68
C PHE A 12 0.39 -11.03 16.47
N SER A 13 -0.07 -12.16 15.92
CA SER A 13 0.53 -12.79 14.73
C SER A 13 0.01 -12.26 13.39
N VAL A 14 -0.81 -11.21 13.41
CA VAL A 14 -1.20 -10.50 12.18
C VAL A 14 0.05 -9.83 11.63
N SER A 15 0.63 -10.49 10.62
CA SER A 15 1.85 -10.06 9.95
C SER A 15 1.58 -8.75 9.23
N ILE A 16 2.25 -7.71 9.69
CA ILE A 16 2.19 -6.37 9.12
C ILE A 16 3.04 -6.38 7.84
N PHE A 17 2.49 -6.88 6.72
CA PHE A 17 3.13 -6.82 5.40
C PHE A 17 3.04 -5.42 4.78
N ALA A 18 3.41 -4.39 5.55
CA ALA A 18 3.46 -3.01 5.07
C ALA A 18 4.78 -2.68 4.36
N GLN A 19 5.78 -3.56 4.45
CA GLN A 19 7.07 -3.38 3.81
C GLN A 19 7.06 -4.03 2.42
N THR A 20 7.01 -3.20 1.39
CA THR A 20 7.22 -3.61 0.00
C THR A 20 8.72 -3.66 -0.26
N THR A 21 9.18 -4.63 -1.04
CA THR A 21 10.58 -4.65 -1.50
C THR A 21 10.80 -3.46 -2.45
N LEU A 22 12.01 -2.89 -2.45
CA LEU A 22 12.38 -1.72 -3.27
C LEU A 22 12.18 -1.94 -4.78
N ASP A 23 12.01 -3.18 -5.22
CA ASP A 23 11.80 -3.59 -6.61
C ASP A 23 10.31 -3.73 -7.00
N THR A 24 9.39 -3.71 -6.03
CA THR A 24 7.95 -3.89 -6.27
C THR A 24 7.21 -2.67 -5.73
N ALA A 25 6.91 -1.72 -6.63
CA ALA A 25 6.01 -0.62 -6.31
C ALA A 25 4.62 -1.19 -6.02
N LEU A 26 4.01 -0.78 -4.91
CA LEU A 26 2.62 -1.12 -4.61
C LEU A 26 1.71 -0.51 -5.69
N ASN A 27 0.58 -1.16 -6.03
CA ASN A 27 -0.35 -0.53 -6.96
C ASN A 27 -1.03 0.67 -6.29
N PHE A 28 -0.64 1.87 -6.69
CA PHE A 28 -1.25 3.10 -6.20
C PHE A 28 -2.55 3.37 -6.95
N SER A 29 -3.61 3.64 -6.20
CA SER A 29 -4.87 4.18 -6.73
C SER A 29 -5.15 5.51 -6.05
N VAL A 30 -5.13 6.58 -6.84
CA VAL A 30 -5.32 7.97 -6.38
C VAL A 30 -6.35 8.68 -7.25
N LYS A 31 -6.83 9.84 -6.80
CA LYS A 31 -7.67 10.72 -7.60
C LYS A 31 -6.87 11.92 -8.11
N ASP A 32 -7.08 12.27 -9.37
CA ASP A 32 -6.59 13.54 -9.91
C ASP A 32 -7.42 14.73 -9.40
N THR A 33 -7.05 15.94 -9.82
CA THR A 33 -7.75 17.18 -9.45
C THR A 33 -9.18 17.29 -9.99
N TYR A 34 -9.56 16.42 -10.92
CA TYR A 34 -10.90 16.34 -11.51
C TYR A 34 -11.72 15.18 -10.92
N GLY A 35 -11.14 14.41 -10.00
CA GLY A 35 -11.78 13.26 -9.34
C GLY A 35 -11.70 11.95 -10.13
N ASN A 36 -11.00 11.92 -11.27
CA ASN A 36 -10.75 10.70 -12.03
C ASN A 36 -9.78 9.80 -11.26
N ASN A 37 -10.02 8.49 -11.31
CA ASN A 37 -9.09 7.54 -10.70
C ASN A 37 -7.88 7.35 -11.61
N ILE A 38 -6.68 7.44 -11.04
CA ILE A 38 -5.42 7.04 -11.65
C ILE A 38 -4.93 5.80 -10.91
N ILE A 39 -4.65 4.74 -11.67
CA ILE A 39 -4.11 3.47 -11.18
C ILE A 39 -2.71 3.31 -11.78
N LEU A 40 -1.70 3.08 -10.92
CA LEU A 40 -0.31 3.00 -11.36
C LEU A 40 -0.12 1.87 -12.39
N TYR A 41 -0.68 0.69 -12.11
CA TYR A 41 -0.44 -0.47 -12.97
C TYR A 41 -1.04 -0.29 -14.36
N ASP A 42 -2.20 0.36 -14.51
CA ASP A 42 -2.78 0.66 -15.82
C ASP A 42 -1.81 1.49 -16.68
N LEU A 43 -1.12 2.47 -16.09
CA LEU A 43 -0.13 3.29 -16.79
C LEU A 43 1.11 2.49 -17.21
N LEU A 44 1.56 1.58 -16.36
CA LEU A 44 2.71 0.72 -16.63
C LEU A 44 2.38 -0.34 -17.70
N ASP A 45 1.17 -0.91 -17.66
CA ASP A 45 0.66 -1.87 -18.65
C ASP A 45 0.53 -1.24 -20.05
N GLU A 46 0.28 0.07 -20.11
CA GLU A 46 0.36 0.87 -21.34
C GLU A 46 1.80 1.10 -21.85
N GLY A 47 2.82 0.63 -21.13
CA GLY A 47 4.23 0.78 -21.49
C GLY A 47 4.83 2.14 -21.15
N LYS A 48 4.21 2.92 -20.25
CA LYS A 48 4.72 4.23 -19.84
C LYS A 48 5.78 4.09 -18.76
N ILE A 49 6.75 5.02 -18.76
CA ILE A 49 7.64 5.24 -17.63
C ILE A 49 6.96 6.23 -16.68
N VAL A 50 6.76 5.83 -15.43
CA VAL A 50 6.07 6.64 -14.42
C VAL A 50 7.05 7.05 -13.32
N VAL A 51 7.10 8.34 -13.02
CA VAL A 51 7.83 8.90 -11.88
C VAL A 51 6.80 9.33 -10.84
N VAL A 52 6.90 8.78 -9.63
CA VAL A 52 6.01 9.12 -8.51
C VAL A 52 6.79 9.98 -7.53
N ASP A 53 6.21 11.12 -7.16
CA ASP A 53 6.78 12.06 -6.20
C ASP A 53 5.75 12.41 -5.12
N PHE A 54 6.20 12.50 -3.87
CA PHE A 54 5.35 12.70 -2.70
C PHE A 54 5.61 14.08 -2.10
N PHE A 55 4.58 14.92 -2.14
CA PHE A 55 4.63 16.27 -1.59
C PHE A 55 3.66 16.39 -0.41
N SER A 56 4.11 17.05 0.66
CA SER A 56 3.24 17.50 1.75
C SER A 56 3.06 19.01 1.63
N VAL A 57 1.81 19.46 1.65
CA VAL A 57 1.49 20.88 1.89
C VAL A 57 1.34 21.05 3.41
N ALA A 58 2.08 22.00 3.97
CA ALA A 58 2.04 22.37 5.38
C ALA A 58 0.78 23.17 5.73
#